data_AF-A0A2P4Y510-F1
#
_entry.id   AF-A0A2P4Y510-F1
#
_cell.length_a   1.000
_cell.length_b   1.000
_cell.length_c   1.000
_cell.angle_alpha   90.00
_cell.angle_beta   90.00
_cell.angle_gamma   90.00
#
_symmetry.space_group_name_H-M   'P 1'
#
loop_
_entity.id
_entity.type
_entity.pdbx_description
1 polymer ?
#
loop_
_entity_poly.entity_id
_entity_poly.type
_entity_poly.pdbx_seq_one_letter_code
_entity_poly.pdbx_strand_id
1 'polypeptide(L)'
;MSNTAEAESSGVRLKRKVRNAETNLFEWRPCSCTIVARAGKLLLQLQTPPQDEDSQDEHDGETETVTIDLVTQLLNVVAKKNKTRCDLEYYAPVATMSGNILKEELMAPSAAHCQQWIAQVRRVQQQAHQQRRPTSSSSTRSGASPVAPLPSPLPRYDGESESSQAELHILQRVEAALRALELENSQAKAREREFVQEIQTLRDAARVTAAERKHIEHEYRHARRDVDSWRRAAQSAEAAAAQLQEQLGIAREENQLLAGEKLRLKRQNSELLAQVHRLDSLVYGRF
;
A
#
# COMPACT_ATOMS: atom_id res chain seq x y z
N MET A 1 -19.71 19.95 -17.29
CA MET A 1 -18.24 19.84 -17.36
C MET A 1 -17.72 19.78 -15.95
N SER A 2 -17.49 18.57 -15.44
CA SER A 2 -17.07 18.33 -14.05
C SER A 2 -15.74 17.58 -14.11
N ASN A 3 -14.64 18.30 -13.87
CA ASN A 3 -13.30 17.75 -13.80
C ASN A 3 -13.15 16.93 -12.51
N THR A 4 -13.53 15.66 -12.54
CA THR A 4 -13.04 14.66 -11.59
C THR A 4 -11.66 14.19 -12.03
N ALA A 5 -10.67 15.06 -11.85
CA ALA A 5 -9.26 14.70 -11.92
C ALA A 5 -8.74 14.58 -10.48
N GLU A 6 -9.20 13.54 -9.79
CA GLU A 6 -8.58 13.13 -8.51
C GLU A 6 -7.09 12.92 -8.75
N ALA A 7 -6.31 13.62 -7.95
CA ALA A 7 -4.88 13.76 -8.07
C ALA A 7 -4.19 12.40 -8.02
N GLU A 8 -3.06 12.25 -8.74
CA GLU A 8 -2.12 11.15 -8.55
C GLU A 8 -1.46 11.29 -7.16
N SER A 9 -2.21 10.95 -6.11
CA SER A 9 -1.72 10.83 -4.74
C SER A 9 -1.42 9.37 -4.49
N SER A 10 -0.16 9.05 -4.20
CA SER A 10 0.22 7.71 -3.76
C SER A 10 0.35 7.72 -2.24
N GLY A 11 -0.56 7.02 -1.57
CA GLY A 11 -0.51 6.79 -0.13
C GLY A 11 0.15 5.46 0.21
N VAL A 12 1.05 5.45 1.18
CA VAL A 12 1.66 4.24 1.75
C VAL A 12 1.48 4.26 3.26
N ARG A 13 1.14 3.12 3.86
CA ARG A 13 1.04 2.99 5.32
C ARG A 13 2.40 2.57 5.90
N LEU A 14 3.00 3.44 6.69
CA LEU A 14 4.25 3.20 7.43
C LEU A 14 3.96 3.29 8.93
N LYS A 15 4.97 3.08 9.77
CA LYS A 15 4.93 3.44 11.19
C LYS A 15 5.88 4.63 11.43
N ARG A 16 5.45 5.63 12.18
CA ARG A 16 6.27 6.76 12.61
C ARG A 16 6.65 6.57 14.08
N LYS A 17 7.89 6.86 14.42
CA LYS A 17 8.35 6.85 15.81
C LYS A 17 7.95 8.17 16.45
N VAL A 18 7.09 8.09 17.46
CA VAL A 18 6.53 9.26 18.14
C VAL A 18 6.88 9.14 19.62
N ARG A 19 7.11 10.27 20.29
CA ARG A 19 7.24 10.30 21.74
C ARG A 19 5.84 10.44 22.33
N ASN A 20 5.40 9.46 23.10
CA ASN A 20 4.13 9.50 23.80
C ASN A 20 4.21 10.60 24.89
N ALA A 21 3.25 11.52 24.90
CA ALA A 21 3.22 12.65 25.82
C ALA A 21 3.01 12.23 27.28
N GLU A 22 2.26 11.14 27.51
CA GLU A 22 1.92 10.63 28.84
C GLU A 22 3.08 9.84 29.44
N THR A 23 3.60 8.86 28.70
CA THR A 23 4.63 7.94 29.20
C THR A 23 6.05 8.46 29.00
N ASN A 24 6.22 9.52 28.20
CA ASN A 24 7.53 10.04 27.75
C ASN A 24 8.40 9.03 26.98
N LEU A 25 7.86 7.86 26.64
CA LEU A 25 8.54 6.80 25.90
C LEU A 25 8.32 6.94 24.39
N PHE A 26 9.25 6.37 23.61
CA PHE A 26 9.08 6.29 22.16
C PHE A 26 8.27 5.05 21.76
N GLU A 27 7.25 5.26 20.94
CA GLU A 27 6.41 4.21 20.40
C GLU A 27 6.28 4.32 18.87
N TRP A 28 5.90 3.21 18.23
CA TRP A 28 5.70 3.15 16.79
C TRP A 28 4.21 3.21 16.46
N ARG A 29 3.75 4.35 15.98
CA ARG A 29 2.35 4.55 15.62
C ARG A 29 2.11 4.38 14.11
N PRO A 30 1.00 3.77 13.68
CA PRO A 30 0.63 3.72 12.27
C PRO A 30 0.51 5.14 11.70
N CYS A 31 1.08 5.36 10.51
CA CYS A 31 1.17 6.64 9.84
C CYS A 31 0.80 6.46 8.37
N SER A 32 -0.12 7.28 7.87
CA SER A 32 -0.43 7.39 6.46
C SER A 32 0.52 8.39 5.83
N CYS A 33 1.36 7.92 4.90
CA CYS A 33 2.34 8.73 4.18
C CYS A 33 1.86 8.97 2.75
N THR A 34 1.37 10.17 2.47
CA THR A 34 0.78 10.51 1.16
C THR A 34 1.69 11.46 0.40
N ILE A 35 2.10 11.06 -0.80
CA ILE A 35 2.89 11.90 -1.71
C ILE A 35 1.92 12.57 -2.69
N VAL A 36 1.81 13.89 -2.61
CA VAL A 36 0.98 14.70 -3.50
C VAL A 36 1.86 15.21 -4.63
N ALA A 37 1.99 14.42 -5.70
CA ALA A 37 2.99 14.64 -6.76
C ALA A 37 2.87 16.03 -7.41
N ARG A 38 1.66 16.46 -7.77
CA ARG A 38 1.40 17.77 -8.38
C ARG A 38 1.81 18.96 -7.51
N ALA A 39 1.68 18.82 -6.20
CA ALA A 39 2.03 19.89 -5.26
C ALA A 39 3.49 19.82 -4.81
N GLY A 40 4.21 18.73 -5.11
CA GLY A 40 5.54 18.48 -4.57
C GLY A 40 5.54 18.40 -3.03
N LYS A 41 4.45 17.88 -2.43
CA LYS A 41 4.29 17.81 -0.97
C LYS A 41 4.23 16.37 -0.48
N LEU A 42 4.78 16.13 0.71
CA LEU A 42 4.64 14.91 1.48
C LEU A 42 3.80 15.19 2.73
N LEU A 43 2.79 14.36 2.95
CA LEU A 43 1.92 14.41 4.13
C LEU A 43 2.18 13.17 4.98
N LEU A 44 2.46 13.37 6.26
CA LEU A 44 2.56 12.30 7.26
C LEU A 44 1.44 12.50 8.27
N GLN A 45 0.44 11.63 8.24
CA GLN A 45 -0.71 11.69 9.13
C GLN A 45 -0.67 10.51 10.10
N LEU A 46 -0.57 10.78 11.40
CA LEU A 46 -0.70 9.74 12.40
C LEU A 46 -2.13 9.21 12.42
N GLN A 47 -2.28 7.89 12.39
CA GLN A 47 -3.59 7.27 12.57
C GLN A 47 -3.88 7.15 14.06
N THR A 48 -5.00 7.72 14.49
CA THR A 48 -5.63 7.36 15.76
C THR A 48 -6.19 5.95 15.64
N PRO A 49 -6.03 5.09 16.68
CA PRO A 49 -6.74 3.83 16.71
C PRO A 49 -8.26 4.11 16.63
N PRO A 50 -9.05 3.23 16.00
CA PRO A 50 -10.50 3.35 16.06
C PRO A 50 -10.90 3.31 17.53
N GLN A 51 -11.53 4.38 18.00
CA GLN A 51 -12.11 4.44 19.32
C GLN A 51 -13.30 3.48 19.31
N ASP A 52 -13.33 2.53 20.26
CA ASP A 52 -14.47 1.64 20.44
C ASP A 52 -15.74 2.50 20.67
N GLU A 53 -16.87 2.11 20.08
CA GLU A 53 -18.09 2.92 19.90
C GLU A 53 -18.80 3.38 21.20
N ASP A 54 -18.20 3.21 22.38
CA ASP A 54 -18.79 3.53 23.68
C ASP A 54 -18.21 4.77 24.37
N SER A 55 -17.29 5.51 23.74
CA SER A 55 -16.74 6.76 24.29
C SER A 55 -17.21 7.97 23.49
N GLN A 56 -18.37 8.48 23.87
CA GLN A 56 -18.96 9.72 23.35
C GLN A 56 -18.24 10.94 23.96
N ASP A 57 -16.93 11.04 23.72
CA ASP A 57 -16.17 12.26 23.98
C ASP A 57 -15.94 12.95 22.64
N GLU A 58 -16.54 14.13 22.46
CA GLU A 58 -16.27 15.08 21.37
C GLU A 58 -14.84 15.64 21.52
N HIS A 59 -13.83 14.78 21.43
CA HIS A 59 -12.51 15.22 21.05
C HIS A 59 -12.44 15.19 19.54
N ASP A 60 -12.55 16.38 18.97
CA ASP A 60 -12.04 16.74 17.66
C ASP A 60 -10.62 16.18 17.57
N GLY A 61 -10.51 14.96 17.03
CA GLY A 61 -9.29 14.19 17.03
C GLY A 61 -8.34 14.86 16.08
N GLU A 62 -7.60 15.87 16.57
CA GLU A 62 -6.55 16.56 15.85
C GLU A 62 -5.55 15.51 15.35
N THR A 63 -5.78 15.01 14.13
CA THR A 63 -4.86 14.05 13.53
C THR A 63 -3.58 14.81 13.26
N GLU A 64 -2.55 14.56 14.08
CA GLU A 64 -1.24 15.18 13.93
C GLU A 64 -0.75 14.94 12.50
N THR A 65 -0.75 16.02 11.71
CA THR A 65 -0.44 15.98 10.27
C THR A 65 0.77 16.85 10.01
N VAL A 66 1.87 16.21 9.63
CA VAL A 66 3.09 16.89 9.22
C VAL A 66 3.09 17.05 7.71
N THR A 67 3.15 18.29 7.24
CA THR A 67 3.23 18.63 5.82
C THR A 67 4.64 19.12 5.48
N ILE A 68 5.27 18.49 4.49
CA ILE A 68 6.64 18.77 4.07
C ILE A 68 6.64 19.12 2.58
N ASP A 69 7.11 20.32 2.23
CA ASP A 69 7.42 20.66 0.82
C ASP A 69 8.72 19.94 0.43
N LEU A 70 8.63 19.04 -0.55
CA LEU A 70 9.74 18.18 -0.98
C LEU A 70 10.88 18.98 -1.61
N VAL A 71 10.61 20.16 -2.15
CA VAL A 71 11.59 20.99 -2.86
C VAL A 71 12.32 21.91 -1.90
N THR A 72 11.60 22.52 -0.95
CA THR A 72 12.17 23.58 -0.09
C THR A 72 12.48 23.13 1.32
N GLN A 73 11.78 22.13 1.85
CA GLN A 73 11.93 21.70 3.23
C GLN A 73 12.69 20.38 3.35
N LEU A 74 12.47 19.43 2.43
CA LEU A 74 13.11 18.13 2.53
C LEU A 74 14.63 18.21 2.27
N LEU A 75 15.41 17.84 3.28
CA LEU A 75 16.87 17.77 3.20
C LEU A 75 17.36 16.40 2.79
N ASN A 76 16.88 15.36 3.48
CA ASN A 76 17.37 14.00 3.25
C ASN A 76 16.34 12.93 3.59
N VAL A 77 16.43 11.81 2.87
CA VAL A 77 15.70 10.57 3.14
C VAL A 77 16.67 9.41 3.03
N VAL A 78 17.00 8.77 4.15
CA VAL A 78 18.05 7.74 4.21
C VAL A 78 17.54 6.49 4.87
N ALA A 79 17.73 5.33 4.21
CA ALA A 79 17.46 4.04 4.82
C ALA A 79 18.49 3.73 5.91
N LYS A 80 18.04 3.25 7.08
CA LYS A 80 18.92 2.76 8.15
C LYS A 80 19.51 1.40 7.81
N LYS A 81 20.49 0.96 8.61
CA LYS A 81 21.19 -0.34 8.46
C LYS A 81 20.27 -1.54 8.30
N ASN A 82 19.11 -1.55 8.98
CA ASN A 82 18.12 -2.63 8.90
C ASN A 82 17.24 -2.60 7.65
N LYS A 83 17.38 -1.60 6.78
CA LYS A 83 16.69 -1.35 5.50
C LYS A 83 15.16 -1.24 5.56
N THR A 84 14.52 -1.65 6.66
CA THR A 84 13.08 -1.46 6.92
C THR A 84 12.76 -0.11 7.53
N ARG A 85 13.76 0.59 8.09
CA ARG A 85 13.59 1.94 8.65
C ARG A 85 14.27 2.99 7.78
N CYS A 86 13.74 4.20 7.82
CA CYS A 86 14.35 5.36 7.21
C CYS A 86 14.23 6.60 8.08
N ASP A 87 15.23 7.46 7.98
CA ASP A 87 15.23 8.79 8.58
C ASP A 87 14.83 9.82 7.53
N LEU A 88 13.94 10.72 7.92
CA LEU A 88 13.53 11.88 7.16
C LEU A 88 14.06 13.13 7.88
N GLU A 89 14.84 13.94 7.18
CA GLU A 89 15.39 15.19 7.70
C GLU A 89 14.83 16.34 6.86
N TYR A 90 14.25 17.34 7.53
CA TYR A 90 13.62 18.49 6.85
C TYR A 90 13.69 19.75 7.71
N TYR A 91 13.64 20.91 7.06
CA TYR A 91 13.51 22.19 7.76
C TYR A 91 12.12 22.33 8.37
N ALA A 92 12.08 22.80 9.62
CA ALA A 92 10.83 23.18 10.25
C ALA A 92 10.08 24.25 9.40
N PRO A 93 8.73 24.24 9.41
CA PRO A 93 7.95 25.22 8.66
C PRO A 93 8.35 26.66 9.01
N VAL A 94 8.31 27.57 8.02
CA VAL A 94 8.79 28.97 8.15
C VAL A 94 8.15 29.75 9.31
N ALA A 95 7.00 29.29 9.83
CA ALA A 95 6.39 29.82 11.05
C ALA A 95 7.29 29.68 12.30
N THR A 96 8.21 28.72 12.31
CA THR A 96 9.26 28.59 13.32
C THR A 96 10.53 29.28 12.80
N MET A 97 10.80 30.49 13.30
CA MET A 97 11.93 31.36 12.90
C MET A 97 13.34 30.79 13.19
N SER A 98 13.48 29.50 13.48
CA SER A 98 14.71 28.91 14.01
C SER A 98 15.54 28.11 13.01
N GLY A 99 15.09 27.89 11.77
CA GLY A 99 15.85 27.08 10.80
C GLY A 99 16.19 25.67 11.30
N ASN A 100 15.49 25.20 12.33
CA ASN A 100 15.77 23.93 12.98
C ASN A 100 15.52 22.78 12.01
N ILE A 101 16.46 21.81 12.00
CA ILE A 101 16.30 20.57 11.27
C ILE A 101 15.51 19.61 12.14
N LEU A 102 14.34 19.20 11.66
CA LEU A 102 13.52 18.16 12.26
C LEU A 102 13.89 16.81 11.68
N LYS A 103 13.86 15.78 12.53
CA LYS A 103 14.20 14.42 12.17
C LYS A 103 13.09 13.46 12.57
N GLU A 104 12.59 12.72 11.59
CA GLU A 104 11.54 11.73 11.77
C GLU A 104 12.08 10.34 11.44
N GLU A 105 11.75 9.35 12.26
CA GLU A 105 12.10 7.95 12.01
C GLU A 105 10.85 7.20 11.57
N LEU A 106 10.88 6.62 10.36
CA LEU A 106 9.79 5.85 9.77
C LEU A 106 10.20 4.37 9.63
N MET A 107 9.22 3.48 9.71
CA MET A 107 9.41 2.04 9.55
C MET A 107 8.38 1.47 8.58
N ALA A 108 8.85 0.81 7.53
CA ALA A 108 8.04 0.13 6.54
C ALA A 108 7.81 -1.34 6.91
N PRO A 109 6.76 -1.99 6.34
CA PRO A 109 6.50 -3.41 6.55
C PRO A 109 7.64 -4.32 6.05
N SER A 110 8.38 -3.90 5.02
CA SER A 110 9.56 -4.62 4.52
C SER A 110 10.61 -3.68 3.95
N ALA A 111 11.83 -4.19 3.75
CA ALA A 111 12.94 -3.42 3.19
C ALA A 111 12.64 -2.95 1.75
N ALA A 112 11.97 -3.80 0.95
CA ALA A 112 11.55 -3.45 -0.40
C ALA A 112 10.54 -2.29 -0.39
N HIS A 113 9.55 -2.32 0.52
CA HIS A 113 8.59 -1.21 0.67
C HIS A 113 9.28 0.09 1.08
N CYS A 114 10.24 0.01 2.02
CA CYS A 114 11.04 1.17 2.43
C CYS A 114 11.78 1.78 1.23
N GLN A 115 12.51 0.97 0.47
CA GLN A 115 13.26 1.43 -0.70
C GLN A 115 12.37 1.99 -1.80
N GLN A 116 11.24 1.34 -2.09
CA GLN A 116 10.27 1.83 -3.07
C GLN A 116 9.70 3.18 -2.67
N TRP A 117 9.32 3.35 -1.41
CA TRP A 117 8.80 4.61 -0.90
C TRP A 117 9.85 5.73 -0.96
N ILE A 118 11.08 5.47 -0.52
CA ILE A 118 12.20 6.44 -0.62
C ILE A 118 12.44 6.83 -2.08
N ALA A 119 12.47 5.85 -2.99
CA ALA A 119 12.67 6.11 -4.42
C ALA A 119 11.54 6.97 -5.01
N GLN A 120 10.30 6.75 -4.55
CA GLN A 120 9.16 7.55 -4.97
C GLN A 120 9.24 8.99 -4.47
N VAL A 121 9.57 9.20 -3.19
CA VAL A 121 9.78 10.55 -2.62
C VAL A 121 10.86 11.30 -3.41
N ARG A 122 12.00 10.66 -3.66
CA ARG A 122 13.11 11.26 -4.43
C ARG A 122 12.71 11.56 -5.88
N ARG A 123 11.94 10.67 -6.53
CA ARG A 123 11.45 10.89 -7.90
C ARG A 123 10.56 12.13 -7.96
N VAL A 124 9.61 12.26 -7.04
CA VAL A 124 8.70 13.41 -7.01
C VAL A 124 9.46 14.69 -6.67
N GLN A 125 10.41 14.65 -5.75
CA GLN A 125 11.31 15.76 -5.46
C GLN A 125 12.05 16.22 -6.72
N GLN A 126 12.66 15.30 -7.48
CA GLN A 126 13.35 15.60 -8.74
C GLN A 126 12.42 16.18 -9.80
N GLN A 127 11.22 15.61 -9.96
CA GLN A 127 10.20 16.12 -10.89
C GLN A 127 9.76 17.53 -10.52
N ALA A 128 9.52 17.81 -9.24
CA ALA A 128 9.14 19.13 -8.76
C ALA A 128 10.27 20.17 -8.94
N HIS A 129 11.54 19.77 -8.76
CA HIS A 129 12.69 20.62 -9.11
C HIS A 129 12.75 20.94 -10.62
N GLN A 130 12.46 19.97 -11.49
CA GLN A 130 12.44 20.18 -12.94
C GLN A 130 11.32 21.14 -13.35
N GLN A 131 10.14 21.03 -12.74
CA GLN A 131 9.01 21.92 -13.02
C GLN A 131 9.22 23.36 -12.54
N ARG A 132 9.95 23.57 -11.42
CA ARG A 132 10.29 24.91 -10.93
C ARG A 132 11.51 25.54 -11.62
N ARG A 133 12.26 24.77 -12.43
CA ARG A 133 13.35 25.33 -13.24
C ARG A 133 12.71 26.02 -14.46
N PRO A 134 12.82 27.35 -14.62
CA PRO A 134 12.27 28.02 -15.80
C PRO A 134 12.84 27.38 -17.05
N THR A 135 11.95 27.02 -17.99
CA THR A 135 12.28 26.51 -19.31
C THR A 135 12.89 27.62 -20.16
N SER A 136 14.11 28.01 -19.83
CA SER A 136 14.98 28.74 -20.74
C SER A 136 16.06 27.77 -21.18
N SER A 137 15.83 27.14 -22.34
CA SER A 137 16.82 26.85 -23.39
C SER A 137 16.32 25.72 -24.30
N SER A 138 15.33 26.00 -25.14
CA SER A 138 15.40 25.52 -26.52
C SER A 138 16.55 26.28 -27.18
N SER A 139 17.74 25.68 -27.24
CA SER A 139 18.80 26.21 -28.10
C SER A 139 19.27 25.11 -29.04
N THR A 140 18.59 25.06 -30.17
CA THR A 140 19.16 24.73 -31.47
C THR A 140 20.61 25.23 -31.58
N ARG A 141 21.48 24.31 -32.00
CA ARG A 141 22.56 24.51 -32.98
C ARG A 141 23.48 25.72 -32.74
N SER A 142 24.72 25.43 -32.33
CA SER A 142 25.90 26.02 -32.96
C SER A 142 27.14 25.23 -32.53
N GLY A 143 27.73 24.52 -33.49
CA GLY A 143 29.11 24.10 -33.37
C GLY A 143 29.97 25.35 -33.31
N ALA A 144 30.76 25.47 -32.25
CA ALA A 144 31.77 26.50 -32.09
C ALA A 144 33.14 25.82 -32.08
N SER A 145 33.71 25.65 -33.26
CA SER A 145 35.11 25.99 -33.50
C SER A 145 35.05 27.37 -34.16
N PRO A 146 35.89 28.35 -33.76
CA PRO A 146 37.31 28.23 -34.01
C PRO A 146 38.21 28.93 -32.96
N VAL A 147 39.52 28.80 -33.19
CA VAL A 147 40.61 29.78 -32.98
C VAL A 147 41.81 29.10 -32.32
N ALA A 148 42.75 28.67 -33.16
CA ALA A 148 44.17 28.55 -32.83
C ALA A 148 44.94 29.61 -33.65
N PRO A 149 46.11 30.08 -33.16
CA PRO A 149 46.70 31.36 -33.55
C PRO A 149 47.44 31.32 -34.89
N LEU A 150 47.52 32.48 -35.55
CA LEU A 150 48.36 32.79 -36.70
C LEU A 150 49.82 32.36 -36.53
N PRO A 151 50.46 31.94 -37.64
CA PRO A 151 51.71 32.59 -38.05
C PRO A 151 51.73 32.93 -39.55
N SER A 152 52.16 34.15 -39.87
CA SER A 152 52.70 34.55 -41.19
C SER A 152 54.23 34.41 -41.15
N PRO A 153 55.00 34.50 -42.27
CA PRO A 153 54.66 34.56 -43.70
C PRO A 153 55.39 33.52 -44.59
N LEU A 154 54.86 33.33 -45.80
CA LEU A 154 55.37 32.49 -46.91
C LEU A 154 56.84 32.76 -47.30
N PRO A 155 57.52 31.75 -47.86
CA PRO A 155 58.20 31.92 -49.12
C PRO A 155 57.50 31.15 -50.25
N ARG A 156 57.70 31.71 -51.44
CA ARG A 156 57.09 31.40 -52.73
C ARG A 156 57.56 30.07 -53.33
N TYR A 157 56.61 29.46 -54.07
CA TYR A 157 56.74 28.57 -55.23
C TYR A 157 57.47 27.22 -55.08
N ASP A 158 56.66 26.18 -54.81
CA ASP A 158 56.48 24.95 -55.61
C ASP A 158 55.62 23.98 -54.77
N GLY A 159 54.28 23.98 -54.91
CA GLY A 159 53.44 23.24 -53.94
C GLY A 159 51.96 23.00 -54.27
N GLU A 160 51.48 23.29 -55.49
CA GLU A 160 50.07 23.04 -55.84
C GLU A 160 49.75 21.53 -55.88
N SER A 161 50.71 20.67 -56.25
CA SER A 161 50.53 19.22 -56.21
C SER A 161 50.57 18.64 -54.80
N GLU A 162 51.43 19.15 -53.90
CA GLU A 162 51.51 18.67 -52.51
C GLU A 162 50.29 19.11 -51.69
N SER A 163 49.77 20.33 -51.91
CA SER A 163 48.52 20.79 -51.28
C SER A 163 47.32 19.96 -51.73
N SER A 164 47.21 19.68 -53.03
CA SER A 164 46.15 18.84 -53.58
C SER A 164 46.20 17.40 -53.05
N GLN A 165 47.40 16.86 -52.85
CA GLN A 165 47.60 15.53 -52.27
C GLN A 165 47.25 15.48 -50.77
N ALA A 166 47.57 16.53 -50.02
CA ALA A 166 47.19 16.64 -48.61
C ALA A 166 45.67 16.78 -48.43
N GLU A 167 45.01 17.57 -49.28
CA GLU A 167 43.54 17.70 -49.31
C GLU A 167 42.86 16.36 -49.60
N LEU A 168 43.36 15.60 -50.57
CA LEU A 168 42.82 14.28 -50.90
C LEU A 168 42.94 13.29 -49.73
N HIS A 169 44.06 13.29 -49.00
CA HIS A 169 44.24 12.45 -47.82
C HIS A 169 43.30 12.85 -46.67
N ILE A 170 43.05 14.15 -46.47
CA ILE A 170 42.06 14.64 -45.51
C ILE A 170 40.67 14.15 -45.89
N LEU A 171 40.28 14.27 -47.17
CA LEU A 171 38.99 13.81 -47.67
C LEU A 171 38.81 12.30 -47.48
N GLN A 172 39.83 11.48 -47.75
CA GLN A 172 39.80 10.04 -47.50
C GLN A 172 39.59 9.71 -46.01
N ARG A 173 40.24 10.44 -45.10
CA ARG A 173 40.05 10.26 -43.66
C ARG A 173 38.65 10.67 -43.21
N VAL A 174 38.11 11.76 -43.73
CA VAL A 174 36.75 12.22 -43.44
C VAL A 174 35.73 11.21 -43.98
N GLU A 175 35.91 10.70 -45.20
CA GLU A 175 35.04 9.67 -45.78
C GLU A 175 35.07 8.38 -44.96
N ALA A 176 36.25 7.93 -44.54
CA ALA A 176 36.39 6.76 -43.67
C ALA A 176 35.70 6.98 -42.31
N ALA A 177 35.83 8.17 -41.73
CA ALA A 177 35.17 8.52 -40.47
C ALA A 177 33.63 8.60 -40.63
N LEU A 178 33.14 9.14 -41.74
CA LEU A 178 31.70 9.18 -42.04
C LEU A 178 31.12 7.78 -42.19
N ARG A 179 31.79 6.88 -42.94
CA ARG A 179 31.35 5.48 -43.06
C ARG A 179 31.37 4.75 -41.71
N ALA A 180 32.36 5.01 -40.87
CA ALA A 180 32.41 4.44 -39.52
C ALA A 180 31.23 4.93 -38.66
N LEU A 181 30.90 6.22 -38.71
CA LEU A 181 29.74 6.79 -38.01
C LEU A 181 28.41 6.27 -38.56
N GLU A 182 28.27 6.08 -39.87
CA GLU A 182 27.09 5.48 -40.47
C GLU A 182 26.87 4.04 -39.99
N LEU A 183 27.95 3.25 -39.90
CA LEU A 183 27.91 1.89 -39.34
C LEU A 183 27.49 1.94 -37.87
N GLU A 184 28.13 2.77 -37.05
CA GLU A 184 27.80 2.90 -35.63
C GLU A 184 26.34 3.35 -35.42
N ASN A 185 25.85 4.30 -36.23
CA ASN A 185 24.47 4.75 -36.20
C ASN A 185 23.50 3.61 -36.57
N SER A 186 23.83 2.79 -37.56
CA SER A 186 23.03 1.63 -37.94
C SER A 186 22.96 0.59 -36.81
N GLN A 187 24.08 0.34 -36.12
CA GLN A 187 24.15 -0.56 -34.97
C GLN A 187 23.41 0.01 -33.75
N ALA A 188 23.50 1.32 -33.51
CA ALA A 188 22.76 2.00 -32.46
C ALA A 188 21.24 1.88 -32.69
N LYS A 189 20.78 2.09 -33.94
CA LYS A 189 19.37 1.91 -34.32
C LYS A 189 18.90 0.47 -34.17
N ALA A 190 19.74 -0.52 -34.47
CA ALA A 190 19.41 -1.92 -34.26
C ALA A 190 19.18 -2.23 -32.77
N ARG A 191 20.12 -1.80 -31.91
CA ARG A 191 19.99 -1.95 -30.44
C ARG A 191 18.78 -1.20 -29.88
N GLU A 192 18.49 -0.01 -30.40
CA GLU A 192 17.30 0.74 -30.00
C GLU A 192 16.02 -0.03 -30.30
N ARG A 193 15.92 -0.67 -31.48
CA ARG A 193 14.76 -1.50 -31.83
C ARG A 193 14.63 -2.71 -30.92
N GLU A 194 15.73 -3.37 -30.56
CA GLU A 194 15.75 -4.48 -29.61
C GLU A 194 15.23 -4.04 -28.24
N PHE A 195 15.74 -2.93 -27.69
CA PHE A 195 15.27 -2.41 -26.41
C PHE A 195 13.81 -1.96 -26.45
N VAL A 196 13.34 -1.37 -27.55
CA VAL A 196 11.93 -0.99 -27.70
C VAL A 196 11.03 -2.23 -27.70
N GLN A 197 11.44 -3.32 -28.37
CA GLN A 197 10.71 -4.58 -28.35
C GLN A 197 10.70 -5.18 -26.95
N GLU A 198 11.84 -5.20 -26.26
CA GLU A 198 11.93 -5.70 -24.88
C GLU A 198 11.07 -4.88 -23.90
N ILE A 199 11.06 -3.55 -24.03
CA ILE A 199 10.18 -2.69 -23.21
C ILE A 199 8.71 -3.02 -23.50
N GLN A 200 8.35 -3.29 -24.75
CA GLN A 200 6.98 -3.64 -25.11
C GLN A 200 6.57 -5.00 -24.52
N THR A 201 7.41 -6.02 -24.64
CA THR A 201 7.14 -7.35 -24.05
C THR A 201 7.02 -7.27 -22.53
N LEU A 202 7.89 -6.50 -21.86
CA LEU A 202 7.82 -6.27 -20.42
C LEU A 202 6.55 -5.53 -20.00
N ARG A 203 6.10 -4.55 -20.79
CA ARG A 203 4.83 -3.85 -20.54
C ARG A 203 3.63 -4.77 -20.66
N ASP A 204 3.61 -5.62 -21.68
CA ASP A 204 2.50 -6.55 -21.89
C ASP A 204 2.49 -7.64 -20.81
N ALA A 205 3.65 -8.16 -20.40
CA ALA A 205 3.77 -9.06 -19.26
C ALA A 205 3.31 -8.40 -17.95
N ALA A 206 3.65 -7.12 -17.71
CA ALA A 206 3.19 -6.38 -16.55
C ALA A 206 1.65 -6.18 -16.56
N ARG A 207 1.04 -5.99 -17.73
CA ARG A 207 -0.42 -5.90 -17.87
C ARG A 207 -1.12 -7.22 -17.56
N VAL A 208 -0.60 -8.33 -18.08
CA VAL A 208 -1.14 -9.67 -17.81
C VAL A 208 -1.06 -10.02 -16.33
N THR A 209 0.11 -9.86 -15.72
CA THR A 209 0.30 -10.12 -14.28
C THR A 209 -0.56 -9.21 -13.40
N ALA A 210 -0.81 -7.97 -13.79
CA ALA A 210 -1.75 -7.09 -13.09
C ALA A 210 -3.21 -7.56 -13.22
N ALA A 211 -3.61 -8.08 -14.38
CA ALA A 211 -4.94 -8.66 -14.59
C ALA A 211 -5.14 -9.94 -13.75
N GLU A 212 -4.14 -10.83 -13.74
CA GLU A 212 -4.15 -12.05 -12.92
C GLU A 212 -4.26 -11.72 -11.43
N ARG A 213 -3.50 -10.74 -10.93
CA ARG A 213 -3.59 -10.29 -9.53
C ARG A 213 -4.99 -9.80 -9.18
N LYS A 214 -5.62 -9.03 -10.07
CA LYS A 214 -7.01 -8.56 -9.85
C LYS A 214 -8.00 -9.70 -9.83
N HIS A 215 -7.81 -10.71 -10.69
CA HIS A 215 -8.65 -11.89 -10.73
C HIS A 215 -8.54 -12.70 -9.43
N ILE A 216 -7.32 -13.02 -9.00
CA ILE A 216 -7.06 -13.74 -7.74
C ILE A 216 -7.61 -12.96 -6.54
N GLU A 217 -7.47 -11.64 -6.53
CA GLU A 217 -8.03 -10.80 -5.46
C GLU A 217 -9.56 -10.88 -5.41
N HIS A 218 -10.22 -10.91 -6.57
CA HIS A 218 -11.66 -11.10 -6.65
C HIS A 218 -12.09 -12.48 -6.13
N GLU A 219 -11.38 -13.54 -6.54
CA GLU A 219 -11.63 -14.91 -6.05
C GLU A 219 -11.45 -15.00 -4.53
N TYR A 220 -10.39 -14.40 -3.99
CA TYR A 220 -10.17 -14.36 -2.55
C TYR A 220 -11.30 -13.66 -1.80
N ARG A 221 -11.80 -12.53 -2.33
CA ARG A 221 -12.95 -11.83 -1.73
C ARG A 221 -14.21 -12.69 -1.78
N HIS A 222 -14.44 -13.43 -2.87
CA HIS A 222 -15.57 -14.34 -2.97
C HIS A 222 -15.46 -15.48 -1.94
N ALA A 223 -14.33 -16.18 -1.93
CA ALA A 223 -14.08 -17.27 -0.98
C ALA A 223 -14.21 -16.80 0.47
N ARG A 224 -13.76 -15.57 0.79
CA ARG A 224 -13.94 -15.00 2.12
C ARG A 224 -15.41 -14.79 2.49
N ARG A 225 -16.24 -14.29 1.56
CA ARG A 225 -17.68 -14.15 1.78
C ARG A 225 -18.35 -15.50 2.01
N ASP A 226 -17.92 -16.53 1.28
CA ASP A 226 -18.41 -17.89 1.47
C ASP A 226 -18.01 -18.44 2.85
N VAL A 227 -16.77 -18.24 3.28
CA VAL A 227 -16.34 -18.62 4.65
C VAL A 227 -17.20 -17.92 5.71
N ASP A 228 -17.47 -16.62 5.54
CA ASP A 228 -18.30 -15.86 6.47
C ASP A 228 -19.77 -16.32 6.44
N SER A 229 -20.29 -16.78 5.29
CA SER A 229 -21.64 -17.34 5.18
C SER A 229 -21.74 -18.71 5.86
N TRP A 230 -20.76 -19.59 5.63
CA TRP A 230 -20.66 -20.88 6.30
C TRP A 230 -20.50 -20.73 7.82
N ARG A 231 -19.72 -19.76 8.28
CA ARG A 231 -19.58 -19.46 9.70
C ARG A 231 -20.92 -19.08 10.33
N ARG A 232 -21.68 -18.19 9.69
CA ARG A 232 -23.03 -17.80 10.15
C ARG A 232 -23.99 -18.98 10.16
N ALA A 233 -23.96 -19.81 9.11
CA ALA A 233 -24.77 -21.02 9.06
C ALA A 233 -24.43 -21.99 10.20
N ALA A 234 -23.13 -22.21 10.46
CA ALA A 234 -22.67 -23.06 11.56
C ALA A 234 -23.14 -22.54 12.93
N GLN A 235 -22.96 -21.24 13.19
CA GLN A 235 -23.43 -20.61 14.44
C GLN A 235 -24.94 -20.74 14.61
N SER A 236 -25.72 -20.57 13.53
CA SER A 236 -27.17 -20.75 13.58
C SER A 236 -27.57 -22.20 13.86
N ALA A 237 -26.84 -23.16 13.30
CA ALA A 237 -27.07 -24.59 13.54
C ALA A 237 -26.71 -24.99 14.97
N GLU A 238 -25.61 -24.46 15.52
CA GLU A 238 -25.23 -24.66 16.92
C GLU A 238 -26.28 -24.08 17.88
N ALA A 239 -26.79 -22.87 17.62
CA ALA A 239 -27.85 -22.27 18.43
C ALA A 239 -29.14 -23.11 18.38
N ALA A 240 -29.53 -23.60 17.19
CA ALA A 240 -30.69 -24.48 17.05
C ALA A 240 -30.50 -25.82 17.79
N ALA A 241 -29.29 -26.39 17.74
CA ALA A 241 -28.97 -27.61 18.47
C ALA A 241 -29.06 -27.41 19.99
N ALA A 242 -28.57 -26.28 20.50
CA ALA A 242 -28.67 -25.93 21.91
C ALA A 242 -30.14 -25.79 22.37
N GLN A 243 -30.98 -25.12 21.57
CA GLN A 243 -32.42 -25.01 21.83
C GLN A 243 -33.11 -26.37 21.87
N LEU A 244 -32.80 -27.27 20.93
CA LEU A 244 -33.35 -28.63 20.93
C LEU A 244 -32.90 -29.42 22.16
N GLN A 245 -31.65 -29.24 22.60
CA GLN A 245 -31.13 -29.89 23.80
C GLN A 245 -31.86 -29.41 25.07
N GLU A 246 -32.17 -28.12 25.16
CA GLU A 246 -32.98 -27.55 26.24
C GLU A 246 -34.41 -28.12 26.23
N GLN A 247 -35.06 -28.15 25.06
CA GLN A 247 -36.40 -28.73 24.91
C GLN A 247 -36.44 -30.22 25.28
N LEU A 248 -35.40 -30.98 24.92
CA LEU A 248 -35.26 -32.38 25.34
C LEU A 248 -35.08 -32.51 26.85
N GLY A 249 -34.40 -31.56 27.49
CA GLY A 249 -34.30 -31.47 28.96
C GLY A 249 -35.68 -31.31 29.59
N ILE A 250 -36.43 -30.30 29.15
CA ILE A 250 -37.80 -30.02 29.63
C ILE A 250 -38.70 -31.25 29.42
N ALA A 251 -38.70 -31.84 28.23
CA ALA A 251 -39.52 -33.01 27.93
C ALA A 251 -39.16 -34.23 28.81
N ARG A 252 -37.89 -34.38 29.22
CA ARG A 252 -37.48 -35.45 30.16
C ARG A 252 -38.01 -35.18 31.57
N GLU A 253 -37.93 -33.94 32.03
CA GLU A 253 -38.45 -33.53 33.34
C GLU A 253 -39.98 -33.71 33.41
N GLU A 254 -40.70 -33.26 32.38
CA GLU A 254 -42.15 -33.46 32.25
C GLU A 254 -42.52 -34.96 32.30
N ASN A 255 -41.80 -35.81 31.55
CA ASN A 255 -42.03 -37.24 31.60
C ASN A 255 -41.79 -37.85 32.99
N GLN A 256 -40.80 -37.37 33.74
CA GLN A 256 -40.55 -37.82 35.10
C GLN A 256 -41.67 -37.40 36.06
N LEU A 257 -42.15 -36.15 35.95
CA LEU A 257 -43.27 -35.66 36.74
C LEU A 257 -44.55 -36.46 36.45
N LEU A 258 -44.88 -36.67 35.18
CA LEU A 258 -46.03 -37.49 34.77
C LEU A 258 -45.92 -38.94 35.27
N ALA A 259 -44.72 -39.53 35.25
CA ALA A 259 -44.50 -40.86 35.80
C ALA A 259 -44.73 -40.90 37.33
N GLY A 260 -44.30 -39.86 38.05
CA GLY A 260 -44.56 -39.69 39.48
C GLY A 260 -46.04 -39.54 39.80
N GLU A 261 -46.76 -38.69 39.07
CA GLU A 261 -48.21 -38.53 39.22
C GLU A 261 -48.98 -39.80 38.92
N LYS A 262 -48.60 -40.52 37.85
CA LYS A 262 -49.19 -41.83 37.51
C LYS A 262 -49.03 -42.82 38.65
N LEU A 263 -47.87 -42.85 39.31
CA LEU A 263 -47.64 -43.73 40.46
C LEU A 263 -48.49 -43.30 41.67
N ARG A 264 -48.61 -42.00 41.94
CA ARG A 264 -49.47 -41.46 43.01
C ARG A 264 -50.94 -41.81 42.79
N LEU A 265 -51.47 -41.59 41.58
CA LEU A 265 -52.83 -41.94 41.21
C LEU A 265 -53.09 -43.45 41.31
N LYS A 266 -52.12 -44.29 40.91
CA LYS A 266 -52.23 -45.75 41.11
C LYS A 266 -52.38 -46.13 42.58
N ARG A 267 -51.61 -45.51 43.48
CA ARG A 267 -51.73 -45.75 44.94
C ARG A 267 -53.10 -45.32 45.46
N GLN A 268 -53.54 -44.10 45.13
CA GLN A 268 -54.87 -43.61 45.52
C GLN A 268 -55.99 -44.52 45.01
N ASN A 269 -55.92 -44.97 43.76
CA ASN A 269 -56.91 -45.89 43.20
C ASN A 269 -56.89 -47.24 43.93
N SER A 270 -55.71 -47.78 44.27
CA SER A 270 -55.61 -49.01 45.07
C SER A 270 -56.20 -48.86 46.48
N GLU A 271 -56.03 -47.70 47.12
CA GLU A 271 -56.62 -47.40 48.42
C GLU A 271 -58.15 -47.29 48.34
N LEU A 272 -58.67 -46.60 47.31
CA LEU A 272 -60.10 -46.50 47.04
C LEU A 272 -60.70 -47.87 46.76
N LEU A 273 -60.06 -48.71 45.94
CA LEU A 273 -60.51 -50.09 45.71
C LEU A 273 -60.56 -50.90 47.01
N ALA A 274 -59.55 -50.76 47.88
CA ALA A 274 -59.56 -51.41 49.20
C ALA A 274 -60.68 -50.87 50.11
N GLN A 275 -60.99 -49.57 50.05
CA GLN A 275 -62.13 -48.99 50.76
C GLN A 275 -63.46 -49.52 50.21
N VAL A 276 -63.63 -49.58 48.90
CA VAL A 276 -64.82 -50.15 48.25
C VAL A 276 -65.00 -51.61 48.64
N HIS A 277 -63.95 -52.44 48.58
CA HIS A 277 -64.03 -53.84 49.04
C HIS A 277 -64.43 -53.95 50.51
N ARG A 278 -63.95 -53.05 51.38
CA ARG A 278 -64.39 -53.00 52.79
C ARG A 278 -65.86 -52.63 52.92
N LEU A 279 -66.33 -51.64 52.16
CA LEU A 279 -67.74 -51.24 52.15
C LEU A 279 -68.63 -52.34 51.58
N ASP A 280 -68.24 -52.98 50.48
CA ASP A 280 -68.95 -54.11 49.91
C ASP A 280 -69.03 -55.27 50.91
N SER A 281 -67.94 -55.54 51.64
CA SER A 281 -67.94 -56.52 52.73
C SER A 281 -68.89 -56.14 53.87
N LEU A 282 -69.09 -54.84 54.15
CA LEU A 282 -70.05 -54.38 55.17
C LEU A 282 -71.50 -54.39 54.66
N VAL A 283 -71.73 -54.12 53.38
CA VAL A 283 -73.08 -54.00 52.78
C VAL A 283 -73.62 -55.37 52.35
N TYR A 284 -72.78 -56.20 51.73
CA TYR A 284 -73.14 -57.50 51.19
C TYR A 284 -72.61 -58.68 52.04
N GLY A 285 -71.60 -58.46 52.89
CA GLY A 285 -71.26 -59.41 53.95
C GLY A 285 -72.23 -59.26 55.11
N ARG A 286 -73.42 -59.87 54.97
CA ARG A 286 -74.23 -60.24 56.14
C ARG A 286 -73.43 -61.24 56.99
N PHE A 287 -73.60 -61.15 58.31
CA PHE A 287 -73.31 -62.14 59.36
C PHE A 287 -72.65 -63.45 58.91
#